data_AF-A0A8I1DRL6-F1
#
_entry.id   AF-A0A8I1DRL6-F1
#
_cell.length_a   1.000
_cell.length_b   1.000
_cell.length_c   1.000
_cell.angle_alpha   90.00
_cell.angle_beta   90.00
_cell.angle_gamma   90.00
#
_symmetry.space_group_name_H-M   'P 1'
#
loop_
_entity.id
_entity.type
_entity.pdbx_description
1 polymer ?
#
loop_
_entity_poly.entity_id
_entity_poly.type
_entity_poly.pdbx_seq_one_letter_code
_entity_poly.pdbx_strand_id
1 'polypeptide(L)'
;MSARQTFRKALMLLDHGMTDRGEAVLHLALTEAEQEGDRVVLAQSLVALGDLMCETSRSGSARPFLERALAAARDLDAGLLACERDRAERLLARIECERIGLQIRGPEDFKNRTFSLADFIAVVRAKAERPEGYDPAWQYDVYGNDGDADWCRQQTIYIGDKVQVDDDDRERYPERVTELGYVFRYSCEHFQDVVDLACRQKPGASIDDLVRCLNHFDRHDDFLDLDSNGE
;
A
#
# COMPACT_ATOMS: atom_id res chain seq x y z
N MET A 1 -20.59 -28.29 -10.20
CA MET A 1 -20.04 -27.26 -11.10
C MET A 1 -18.56 -27.17 -10.71
N SER A 2 -17.61 -26.95 -11.62
CA SER A 2 -16.21 -26.85 -11.14
C SER A 2 -16.00 -25.56 -10.37
N ALA A 3 -15.05 -25.53 -9.43
CA ALA A 3 -14.72 -24.34 -8.65
C ALA A 3 -14.54 -23.11 -9.56
N ARG A 4 -13.87 -23.29 -10.70
CA ARG A 4 -13.65 -22.23 -11.70
C ARG A 4 -14.93 -21.70 -12.35
N GLN A 5 -15.89 -22.57 -12.63
CA GLN A 5 -17.19 -22.16 -13.19
C GLN A 5 -18.01 -21.41 -12.14
N THR A 6 -17.99 -21.87 -10.90
CA THR A 6 -18.67 -21.23 -9.78
C THR A 6 -18.07 -19.87 -9.46
N PHE A 7 -16.75 -19.75 -9.45
CA PHE A 7 -16.05 -18.47 -9.29
C PHE A 7 -16.44 -17.45 -10.36
N ARG A 8 -16.44 -17.85 -11.65
CA ARG A 8 -16.87 -16.97 -12.75
C ARG A 8 -18.31 -16.50 -12.57
N LYS A 9 -19.20 -17.38 -12.12
CA LYS A 9 -20.59 -17.01 -11.82
C LYS A 9 -20.67 -16.00 -10.67
N ALA A 10 -19.83 -16.16 -9.65
CA ALA A 10 -19.74 -15.22 -8.53
C ALA A 10 -19.37 -13.82 -9.03
N LEU A 11 -18.30 -13.72 -9.84
CA LEU A 11 -17.87 -12.44 -10.43
C LEU A 11 -18.98 -11.81 -11.27
N MET A 12 -19.64 -12.59 -12.14
CA MET A 12 -20.78 -12.08 -12.92
C MET A 12 -21.90 -11.52 -12.03
N LEU A 13 -22.21 -12.15 -10.90
CA LEU A 13 -23.23 -11.64 -9.97
C LEU A 13 -22.81 -10.31 -9.34
N LEU A 14 -21.53 -10.19 -8.96
CA LEU A 14 -20.96 -8.96 -8.41
C LEU A 14 -20.98 -7.82 -9.45
N ASP A 15 -20.59 -8.09 -10.69
CA ASP A 15 -20.64 -7.12 -11.79
C ASP A 15 -22.06 -6.57 -12.04
N HIS A 16 -23.09 -7.36 -11.73
CA HIS A 16 -24.50 -6.96 -11.83
C HIS A 16 -25.06 -6.34 -10.53
N GLY A 17 -24.20 -6.05 -9.54
CA GLY A 17 -24.59 -5.47 -8.26
C GLY A 17 -25.38 -6.42 -7.35
N MET A 18 -25.40 -7.73 -7.63
CA MET A 18 -26.08 -8.73 -6.80
C MET A 18 -25.18 -9.19 -5.64
N THR A 19 -24.78 -8.25 -4.78
CA THR A 19 -23.73 -8.42 -3.76
C THR A 19 -23.92 -9.66 -2.88
N ASP A 20 -25.06 -9.79 -2.21
CA ASP A 20 -25.32 -10.93 -1.30
C ASP A 20 -25.24 -12.28 -2.01
N ARG A 21 -25.73 -12.34 -3.26
CA ARG A 21 -25.68 -13.57 -4.07
C ARG A 21 -24.26 -13.84 -4.56
N GLY A 22 -23.54 -12.80 -4.96
CA GLY A 22 -22.13 -12.89 -5.33
C GLY A 22 -21.27 -13.41 -4.18
N GLU A 23 -21.41 -12.86 -2.98
CA GLU A 23 -20.71 -13.30 -1.76
C GLU A 23 -21.02 -14.77 -1.45
N ALA A 24 -22.29 -15.17 -1.47
CA ALA A 24 -22.68 -16.56 -1.23
C ALA A 24 -22.07 -17.53 -2.27
N VAL A 25 -22.01 -17.13 -3.54
CA VAL A 25 -21.41 -17.93 -4.62
C VAL A 25 -19.88 -17.94 -4.53
N LEU A 26 -19.24 -16.88 -4.05
CA LEU A 26 -17.80 -16.87 -3.76
C LEU A 26 -17.44 -17.85 -2.65
N HIS A 27 -18.23 -17.91 -1.58
CA HIS A 27 -18.04 -18.92 -0.52
C HIS A 27 -18.18 -20.34 -1.06
N LEU A 28 -19.14 -20.59 -1.96
CA LEU A 28 -19.28 -21.88 -2.62
C LEU A 28 -18.05 -22.20 -3.49
N ALA A 29 -17.57 -21.24 -4.30
CA ALA A 29 -16.39 -21.40 -5.13
C ALA A 29 -15.14 -21.72 -4.29
N LEU A 30 -15.00 -21.08 -3.12
CA LEU A 30 -13.93 -21.34 -2.17
C LEU A 30 -13.98 -22.79 -1.65
N THR A 31 -15.15 -23.25 -1.21
CA THR A 31 -15.33 -24.63 -0.75
C THR A 31 -15.06 -25.66 -1.85
N GLU A 32 -15.54 -25.40 -3.07
CA GLU A 32 -15.27 -26.28 -4.22
C GLU A 32 -13.77 -26.28 -4.57
N ALA A 33 -13.09 -25.12 -4.53
CA ALA A 33 -11.66 -25.03 -4.79
C ALA A 33 -10.82 -25.80 -3.75
N GLU A 34 -11.22 -25.76 -2.47
CA GLU A 34 -10.60 -26.58 -1.41
C GLU A 34 -10.75 -28.07 -1.68
N GLN A 35 -11.94 -28.51 -2.09
CA GLN A 35 -12.22 -29.92 -2.39
C GLN A 35 -11.50 -30.42 -3.64
N GLU A 36 -11.40 -29.56 -4.67
CA GLU A 36 -10.72 -29.85 -5.93
C GLU A 36 -9.19 -29.72 -5.81
N GLY A 37 -8.68 -29.09 -4.75
CA GLY A 37 -7.27 -28.74 -4.62
C GLY A 37 -6.81 -27.63 -5.57
N ASP A 38 -7.74 -26.85 -6.13
CA ASP A 38 -7.46 -25.76 -7.05
C ASP A 38 -6.97 -24.51 -6.27
N ARG A 39 -5.66 -24.45 -6.02
CA ARG A 39 -5.04 -23.34 -5.29
C ARG A 39 -5.20 -21.98 -6.00
N VAL A 40 -5.37 -21.96 -7.33
CA VAL A 40 -5.54 -20.72 -8.10
C VAL A 40 -6.90 -20.13 -7.82
N VAL A 41 -7.97 -20.91 -8.02
CA VAL A 41 -9.35 -20.46 -7.74
C VAL A 41 -9.54 -20.17 -6.25
N LEU A 42 -8.88 -20.93 -5.38
CA LEU A 42 -8.88 -20.67 -3.94
C LEU A 42 -8.33 -19.27 -3.63
N ALA A 43 -7.14 -18.93 -4.13
CA ALA A 43 -6.55 -17.61 -3.91
C ALA A 43 -7.42 -16.50 -4.52
N GLN A 44 -7.90 -16.68 -5.75
CA GLN A 44 -8.78 -15.72 -6.43
C GLN A 44 -10.08 -15.47 -5.66
N SER A 45 -10.72 -16.52 -5.15
CA SER A 45 -11.97 -16.42 -4.37
C SER A 45 -11.73 -15.70 -3.04
N LEU A 46 -10.61 -15.97 -2.37
CA LEU A 46 -10.22 -15.30 -1.12
C LEU A 46 -9.96 -13.80 -1.32
N VAL A 47 -9.24 -13.43 -2.39
CA VAL A 47 -9.01 -12.01 -2.73
C VAL A 47 -10.32 -11.31 -3.06
N ALA A 48 -11.20 -11.93 -3.85
CA ALA A 48 -12.50 -11.36 -4.19
C ALA A 48 -13.39 -11.16 -2.96
N LEU A 49 -13.39 -12.10 -2.00
CA LEU A 49 -14.10 -11.94 -0.73
C LEU A 49 -13.52 -10.78 0.11
N GLY A 50 -12.20 -10.71 0.25
CA GLY A 50 -11.55 -9.66 1.02
C GLY A 50 -11.81 -8.27 0.43
N ASP A 51 -11.77 -8.15 -0.89
CA ASP A 51 -12.10 -6.94 -1.62
C ASP A 51 -13.55 -6.52 -1.41
N LEU A 52 -14.50 -7.44 -1.60
CA LEU A 52 -15.92 -7.17 -1.38
C LEU A 52 -16.20 -6.70 0.06
N MET A 53 -15.53 -7.29 1.05
CA MET A 53 -15.62 -6.85 2.44
C MET A 53 -15.10 -5.42 2.62
N CYS A 54 -13.98 -5.05 2.00
CA CYS A 54 -13.49 -3.66 2.02
C CYS A 54 -14.48 -2.68 1.36
N GLU A 55 -15.09 -3.05 0.22
CA GLU A 55 -16.07 -2.22 -0.48
C GLU A 55 -17.36 -2.02 0.33
N THR A 56 -17.78 -3.05 1.07
CA THR A 56 -18.98 -3.03 1.91
C THR A 56 -18.73 -2.54 3.34
N SER A 57 -17.62 -1.85 3.59
CA SER A 57 -17.25 -1.31 4.91
C SER A 57 -17.09 -2.37 6.02
N ARG A 58 -16.77 -3.61 5.63
CA ARG A 58 -16.49 -4.77 6.49
C ARG A 58 -14.99 -5.10 6.51
N SER A 59 -14.12 -4.11 6.36
CA SER A 59 -12.66 -4.27 6.22
C SER A 59 -12.02 -5.08 7.38
N GLY A 60 -12.58 -4.97 8.60
CA GLY A 60 -12.12 -5.76 9.75
C GLY A 60 -12.30 -7.27 9.58
N SER A 61 -13.25 -7.72 8.76
CA SER A 61 -13.47 -9.13 8.44
C SER A 61 -12.67 -9.61 7.23
N ALA A 62 -12.11 -8.69 6.42
CA ALA A 62 -11.39 -9.01 5.18
C ALA A 62 -10.01 -9.63 5.42
N ARG A 63 -9.30 -9.16 6.47
CA ARG A 63 -7.92 -9.57 6.79
C ARG A 63 -7.67 -11.09 6.74
N PRO A 64 -8.44 -11.96 7.43
CA PRO A 64 -8.20 -13.40 7.40
C PRO A 64 -8.31 -14.02 6.00
N PHE A 65 -9.16 -13.48 5.11
CA PHE A 65 -9.26 -13.96 3.74
C PHE A 65 -8.02 -13.59 2.92
N LEU A 66 -7.54 -12.36 3.06
CA LEU A 66 -6.39 -11.85 2.32
C LEU A 66 -5.07 -12.52 2.75
N GLU A 67 -4.85 -12.69 4.06
CA GLU A 67 -3.69 -13.44 4.59
C GLU A 67 -3.69 -14.88 4.08
N ARG A 68 -4.87 -15.50 4.05
CA ARG A 68 -5.04 -16.86 3.54
C ARG A 68 -4.83 -16.94 2.03
N ALA A 69 -5.19 -15.89 1.27
CA ALA A 69 -4.92 -15.81 -0.16
C ALA A 69 -3.41 -15.79 -0.44
N LEU A 70 -2.66 -14.98 0.30
CA LEU A 70 -1.20 -14.92 0.19
C LEU A 70 -0.54 -16.25 0.55
N ALA A 71 -1.00 -16.90 1.63
CA ALA A 71 -0.52 -18.22 2.02
C ALA A 71 -0.79 -19.28 0.93
N ALA A 72 -1.98 -19.26 0.33
CA ALA A 72 -2.35 -20.15 -0.77
C ALA A 72 -1.53 -19.91 -2.03
N ALA A 73 -1.17 -18.66 -2.30
CA ALA A 73 -0.34 -18.29 -3.44
C ALA A 73 1.14 -18.59 -3.22
N ARG A 74 1.63 -18.76 -1.99
CA ARG A 74 3.08 -18.83 -1.67
C ARG A 74 3.87 -19.84 -2.50
N ASP A 75 3.35 -21.03 -2.72
CA ASP A 75 4.06 -22.11 -3.41
C ASP A 75 3.66 -22.23 -4.91
N LEU A 76 2.88 -21.27 -5.41
CA LEU A 76 2.52 -21.19 -6.83
C LEU A 76 3.53 -20.31 -7.58
N ASP A 77 3.63 -20.53 -8.88
CA ASP A 77 4.43 -19.70 -9.77
C ASP A 77 4.17 -18.19 -9.52
N ALA A 78 5.24 -17.41 -9.46
CA ALA A 78 5.17 -15.99 -9.10
C ALA A 78 4.29 -15.21 -10.09
N GLY A 79 4.32 -15.56 -11.38
CA GLY A 79 3.55 -14.90 -12.43
C GLY A 79 2.07 -15.29 -12.44
N LEU A 80 1.73 -16.50 -12.00
CA LEU A 80 0.36 -17.02 -12.11
C LEU A 80 -0.69 -16.24 -11.28
N LEU A 81 -0.27 -15.70 -10.14
CA LEU A 81 -1.13 -14.96 -9.20
C LEU A 81 -0.52 -13.61 -8.81
N ALA A 82 0.30 -13.02 -9.69
CA ALA A 82 0.96 -11.74 -9.40
C ALA A 82 -0.07 -10.64 -9.06
N CYS A 83 -1.14 -10.55 -9.85
CA CYS A 83 -2.21 -9.59 -9.65
C CYS A 83 -2.96 -9.81 -8.33
N GLU A 84 -3.25 -11.06 -7.98
CA GLU A 84 -3.96 -11.42 -6.75
C GLU A 84 -3.11 -11.16 -5.51
N ARG A 85 -1.80 -11.43 -5.55
CA ARG A 85 -0.88 -11.12 -4.44
C ARG A 85 -0.79 -9.61 -4.20
N ASP A 86 -0.50 -8.86 -5.25
CA ASP A 86 -0.39 -7.40 -5.22
C ASP A 86 -1.70 -6.74 -4.74
N ARG A 87 -2.85 -7.27 -5.19
CA ARG A 87 -4.17 -6.81 -4.71
C ARG A 87 -4.39 -7.14 -3.23
N ALA A 88 -4.05 -8.35 -2.78
CA ALA A 88 -4.22 -8.73 -1.38
C ALA A 88 -3.34 -7.92 -0.44
N GLU A 89 -2.09 -7.67 -0.83
CA GLU A 89 -1.14 -6.83 -0.08
C GLU A 89 -1.64 -5.38 0.02
N ARG A 90 -2.11 -4.80 -1.09
CA ARG A 90 -2.74 -3.46 -1.07
C ARG A 90 -3.93 -3.39 -0.13
N LEU A 91 -4.84 -4.36 -0.19
CA LEU A 91 -6.03 -4.37 0.67
C LEU A 91 -5.65 -4.54 2.15
N LEU A 92 -4.66 -5.38 2.47
CA LEU A 92 -4.14 -5.52 3.84
C LEU A 92 -3.52 -4.22 4.35
N ALA A 93 -2.73 -3.54 3.52
CA ALA A 93 -2.14 -2.26 3.86
C ALA A 93 -3.22 -1.17 4.04
N ARG A 94 -4.29 -1.17 3.23
CA ARG A 94 -5.45 -0.30 3.41
C ARG A 94 -6.18 -0.57 4.74
N ILE A 95 -6.43 -1.83 5.08
CA ILE A 95 -7.05 -2.20 6.37
C ILE A 95 -6.20 -1.69 7.54
N GLU A 96 -4.88 -1.75 7.40
CA GLU A 96 -3.96 -1.24 8.40
C GLU A 96 -4.02 0.28 8.54
N CYS A 97 -4.13 1.02 7.42
CA CYS A 97 -4.37 2.47 7.43
C CYS A 97 -5.70 2.82 8.11
N GLU A 98 -6.77 2.10 7.79
CA GLU A 98 -8.09 2.28 8.42
C GLU A 98 -8.02 2.01 9.94
N ARG A 99 -7.23 1.01 10.37
CA ARG A 99 -7.03 0.67 11.79
C ARG A 99 -6.39 1.82 12.58
N ILE A 100 -5.50 2.58 11.96
CA ILE A 100 -4.85 3.75 12.58
C ILE A 100 -5.62 5.07 12.33
N GLY A 101 -6.85 4.99 11.80
CA GLY A 101 -7.71 6.15 11.56
C GLY A 101 -7.37 6.96 10.32
N LEU A 102 -6.53 6.41 9.42
CA LEU A 102 -6.14 7.05 8.18
C LEU A 102 -6.98 6.49 7.02
N GLN A 103 -8.04 7.20 6.68
CA GLN A 103 -8.81 6.98 5.46
C GLN A 103 -8.43 8.05 4.44
N ILE A 104 -7.66 7.68 3.42
CA ILE A 104 -7.29 8.58 2.33
C ILE A 104 -8.28 8.40 1.18
N ARG A 105 -9.10 9.43 0.93
CA ARG A 105 -10.08 9.50 -0.16
C ARG A 105 -9.68 10.55 -1.18
N GLY A 106 -8.93 11.57 -0.74
CA GLY A 106 -8.34 12.58 -1.58
C GLY A 106 -7.07 13.18 -0.98
N PRO A 107 -6.36 14.03 -1.73
CA PRO A 107 -5.16 14.72 -1.25
C PRO A 107 -5.36 15.48 0.05
N GLU A 108 -6.53 16.05 0.28
CA GLU A 108 -6.91 16.78 1.50
C GLU A 108 -6.84 15.93 2.78
N ASP A 109 -6.91 14.60 2.66
CA ASP A 109 -6.85 13.72 3.82
C ASP A 109 -5.42 13.52 4.35
N PHE A 110 -4.39 13.80 3.53
CA PHE A 110 -3.00 13.63 3.95
C PHE A 110 -2.09 14.84 3.73
N LYS A 111 -2.38 15.69 2.75
CA LYS A 111 -1.59 16.90 2.54
C LYS A 111 -1.81 17.92 3.63
N ASN A 112 -0.77 18.71 3.85
CA ASN A 112 -0.70 19.78 4.82
C ASN A 112 -0.95 19.30 6.26
N ARG A 113 -0.54 18.07 6.56
CA ARG A 113 -0.72 17.40 7.85
C ARG A 113 0.57 16.76 8.34
N THR A 114 0.64 16.53 9.65
CA THR A 114 1.73 15.81 10.29
C THR A 114 1.38 14.35 10.52
N PHE A 115 2.35 13.46 10.33
CA PHE A 115 2.25 12.02 10.57
C PHE A 115 3.43 11.54 11.39
N SER A 116 3.31 10.39 12.05
CA SER A 116 4.51 9.62 12.35
C SER A 116 5.07 9.05 11.04
N LEU A 117 6.39 8.91 10.92
CA LEU A 117 6.98 8.31 9.74
C LEU A 117 6.41 6.90 9.48
N ALA A 118 6.26 6.09 10.54
CA ALA A 118 5.68 4.75 10.44
C ALA A 118 4.27 4.74 9.83
N ASP A 119 3.42 5.68 10.25
CA ASP A 119 2.04 5.75 9.75
C ASP A 119 2.01 6.14 8.27
N PHE A 120 2.83 7.12 7.87
CA PHE A 120 2.85 7.54 6.47
C PHE A 120 3.51 6.49 5.55
N ILE A 121 4.52 5.76 6.02
CA ILE A 121 5.03 4.57 5.32
C ILE A 121 3.92 3.55 5.09
N ALA A 122 3.04 3.33 6.07
CA ALA A 122 1.92 2.40 5.91
C ALA A 122 0.94 2.88 4.83
N VAL A 123 0.69 4.19 4.73
CA VAL A 123 -0.10 4.81 3.65
C VAL A 123 0.55 4.56 2.29
N VAL A 124 1.85 4.85 2.15
CA VAL A 124 2.61 4.69 0.90
C VAL A 124 2.69 3.24 0.42
N ARG A 125 2.90 2.31 1.36
CA ARG A 125 2.83 0.87 1.09
C ARG A 125 1.45 0.43 0.61
N ALA A 126 0.38 1.06 1.11
CA ALA A 126 -0.98 0.81 0.66
C ALA A 126 -1.29 1.45 -0.71
N LYS A 127 -0.41 2.34 -1.18
CA LYS A 127 -0.62 3.19 -2.36
C LYS A 127 -1.88 4.05 -2.22
N ALA A 128 -2.21 4.45 -1.00
CA ALA A 128 -3.45 5.16 -0.69
C ALA A 128 -3.36 6.68 -0.96
N GLU A 129 -2.15 7.21 -1.01
CA GLU A 129 -1.73 8.59 -1.28
C GLU A 129 -1.44 8.87 -2.76
N ARG A 130 -1.84 7.98 -3.67
CA ARG A 130 -1.73 8.19 -5.12
C ARG A 130 -2.86 7.50 -5.89
N PRO A 131 -3.36 8.09 -6.98
CA PRO A 131 -4.25 7.39 -7.90
C PRO A 131 -3.46 6.46 -8.82
N GLU A 132 -4.16 5.56 -9.54
CA GLU A 132 -3.53 4.72 -10.58
C GLU A 132 -2.99 5.56 -11.76
N GLY A 133 -3.61 6.72 -12.01
CA GLY A 133 -3.18 7.67 -13.04
C GLY A 133 -2.39 8.84 -12.46
N TYR A 134 -1.69 9.57 -13.33
CA TYR A 134 -1.04 10.82 -12.94
C TYR A 134 -2.08 11.88 -12.58
N ASP A 135 -2.00 12.41 -11.37
CA ASP A 135 -2.79 13.55 -10.92
C ASP A 135 -1.90 14.50 -10.10
N PRO A 136 -1.61 15.72 -10.61
CA PRO A 136 -0.82 16.72 -9.89
C PRO A 136 -1.36 17.07 -8.51
N ALA A 137 -2.67 16.95 -8.27
CA ALA A 137 -3.27 17.25 -6.98
C ALA A 137 -2.73 16.34 -5.87
N TRP A 138 -2.29 15.14 -6.21
CA TRP A 138 -1.75 14.14 -5.29
C TRP A 138 -0.24 14.25 -5.07
N GLN A 139 0.47 15.12 -5.78
CA GLN A 139 1.92 15.28 -5.58
C GLN A 139 2.24 16.00 -4.27
N TYR A 140 3.20 15.50 -3.51
CA TYR A 140 3.62 16.07 -2.23
C TYR A 140 5.13 16.01 -2.06
N ASP A 141 5.65 16.70 -1.07
CA ASP A 141 7.00 16.48 -0.54
C ASP A 141 6.91 16.06 0.93
N VAL A 142 7.93 15.35 1.38
CA VAL A 142 8.10 14.93 2.77
C VAL A 142 9.12 15.85 3.43
N TYR A 143 8.65 16.49 4.50
CA TYR A 143 9.43 17.41 5.30
C TYR A 143 9.63 16.84 6.70
N GLY A 144 10.80 17.10 7.29
CA GLY A 144 11.14 16.60 8.62
C GLY A 144 12.15 17.47 9.33
N ASN A 145 12.56 17.00 10.51
CA ASN A 145 13.69 17.58 11.23
C ASN A 145 14.97 17.45 10.40
N ASP A 146 16.00 18.18 10.84
CA ASP A 146 17.36 18.27 10.29
C ASP A 146 17.76 17.14 9.33
N GLY A 147 18.19 17.53 8.11
CA GLY A 147 18.60 16.62 7.05
C GLY A 147 19.79 15.75 7.41
N ASP A 148 20.61 16.18 8.37
CA ASP A 148 21.76 15.39 8.83
C ASP A 148 21.36 14.29 9.85
N ALA A 149 20.13 14.32 10.36
CA ALA A 149 19.63 13.33 11.30
C ALA A 149 18.90 12.18 10.59
N ASP A 150 19.28 10.96 10.96
CA ASP A 150 18.61 9.74 10.52
C ASP A 150 17.11 9.77 10.88
N TRP A 151 16.31 9.29 9.95
CA TRP A 151 14.90 9.05 10.17
C TRP A 151 14.68 7.98 11.24
N CYS A 152 13.74 8.27 12.15
CA CYS A 152 13.21 7.33 13.13
C CYS A 152 11.72 7.08 12.88
N ARG A 153 11.27 5.83 12.96
CA ARG A 153 9.87 5.45 12.69
C ARG A 153 8.82 6.24 13.49
N GLN A 154 9.17 6.70 14.70
CA GLN A 154 8.28 7.45 15.59
C GLN A 154 8.36 8.97 15.40
N GLN A 155 9.28 9.46 14.57
CA GLN A 155 9.43 10.90 14.38
C GLN A 155 8.21 11.48 13.67
N THR A 156 7.93 12.74 13.98
CA THR A 156 6.92 13.50 13.27
C THR A 156 7.50 14.02 11.95
N ILE A 157 6.77 13.78 10.87
CA ILE A 157 7.02 14.35 9.55
C ILE A 157 5.84 15.22 9.15
N TYR A 158 6.06 16.12 8.19
CA TYR A 158 5.01 16.92 7.57
C TYR A 158 4.92 16.57 6.09
N ILE A 159 3.71 16.28 5.62
CA ILE A 159 3.44 16.04 4.21
C ILE A 159 2.81 17.30 3.65
N GLY A 160 3.53 17.98 2.76
CA GLY A 160 3.17 19.30 2.25
C GLY A 160 3.09 19.34 0.73
N ASP A 161 2.63 20.47 0.21
CA ASP A 161 2.78 20.78 -1.20
C ASP A 161 4.26 20.85 -1.60
N LYS A 162 4.56 20.58 -2.88
CA LYS A 162 5.93 20.54 -3.37
C LYS A 162 6.65 21.88 -3.20
N VAL A 163 7.94 21.81 -2.93
CA VAL A 163 8.83 22.98 -3.00
C VAL A 163 8.71 23.61 -4.39
N GLN A 164 8.48 24.92 -4.42
CA GLN A 164 8.42 25.68 -5.66
C GLN A 164 9.75 26.37 -5.89
N VAL A 165 10.13 26.56 -7.14
CA VAL A 165 11.29 27.38 -7.52
C VAL A 165 10.76 28.59 -8.26
N ASP A 166 11.13 29.79 -7.81
CA ASP A 166 10.73 31.03 -8.49
C ASP A 166 11.69 31.37 -9.65
N ASP A 167 11.39 32.46 -10.36
CA ASP A 167 12.17 32.91 -11.53
C ASP A 167 13.62 33.30 -11.19
N ASP A 168 13.96 33.46 -9.91
CA ASP A 168 15.30 33.78 -9.41
C ASP A 168 16.05 32.53 -8.87
N ASP A 169 15.60 31.32 -9.24
CA ASP A 169 16.10 30.03 -8.76
C ASP A 169 16.03 29.87 -7.22
N ARG A 170 15.12 30.59 -6.55
CA ARG A 170 14.96 30.47 -5.10
C ARG A 170 13.89 29.46 -4.73
N GLU A 171 14.24 28.57 -3.83
CA GLU A 171 13.33 27.60 -3.25
C GLU A 171 12.32 28.30 -2.33
N ARG A 172 11.04 28.04 -2.59
CA ARG A 172 9.90 28.50 -1.81
C ARG A 172 9.22 27.30 -1.18
N TYR A 173 9.44 27.19 0.13
CA TYR A 173 8.87 26.15 0.98
C TYR A 173 7.45 26.53 1.41
N PRO A 174 6.57 25.54 1.67
CA PRO A 174 5.28 25.80 2.28
C PRO A 174 5.44 26.52 3.62
N GLU A 175 4.59 27.50 3.92
CA GLU A 175 4.70 28.35 5.13
C GLU A 175 4.82 27.52 6.40
N ARG A 176 4.01 26.45 6.51
CA ARG A 176 4.01 25.56 7.66
C ARG A 176 5.34 24.83 7.88
N VAL A 177 6.08 24.52 6.81
CA VAL A 177 7.39 23.89 6.89
C VAL A 177 8.39 24.84 7.56
N THR A 178 8.38 26.11 7.15
CA THR A 178 9.21 27.16 7.75
C THR A 178 8.84 27.41 9.21
N GLU A 179 7.54 27.45 9.55
CA GLU A 179 7.07 27.60 10.94
C GLU A 179 7.52 26.46 11.85
N LEU A 180 7.56 25.24 11.34
CA LEU A 180 8.00 24.05 12.08
C LEU A 180 9.53 23.94 12.16
N GLY A 181 10.28 24.77 11.43
CA GLY A 181 11.73 24.63 11.27
C GLY A 181 12.12 23.32 10.57
N TYR A 182 11.23 22.78 9.73
CA TYR A 182 11.48 21.56 8.97
C TYR A 182 12.23 21.86 7.68
N VAL A 183 12.90 20.84 7.15
CA VAL A 183 13.60 20.87 5.87
C VAL A 183 12.99 19.86 4.90
N PHE A 184 13.20 20.08 3.60
CA PHE A 184 12.89 19.08 2.58
C PHE A 184 13.76 17.83 2.81
N ARG A 185 13.15 16.65 2.66
CA ARG A 185 13.87 15.38 2.77
C ARG A 185 13.61 14.49 1.57
N TYR A 186 12.35 14.36 1.13
CA TYR A 186 12.00 13.57 -0.04
C TYR A 186 10.98 14.27 -0.93
N SER A 187 11.15 14.09 -2.24
CA SER A 187 10.05 14.23 -3.19
C SER A 187 9.08 13.05 -3.03
N CYS A 188 7.81 13.21 -3.41
CA CYS A 188 6.88 12.07 -3.41
C CYS A 188 7.41 10.88 -4.20
N GLU A 189 8.02 11.12 -5.36
CA GLU A 189 8.54 10.09 -6.26
C GLU A 189 9.64 9.27 -5.57
N HIS A 190 10.66 9.93 -5.00
CA HIS A 190 11.73 9.22 -4.31
C HIS A 190 11.23 8.45 -3.09
N PHE A 191 10.33 9.05 -2.30
CA PHE A 191 9.77 8.36 -1.12
C PHE A 191 8.97 7.11 -1.53
N GLN A 192 8.16 7.23 -2.58
CA GLN A 192 7.35 6.13 -3.12
C GLN A 192 8.25 5.03 -3.70
N ASP A 193 9.27 5.39 -4.47
CA ASP A 193 10.18 4.44 -5.11
C ASP A 193 10.97 3.63 -4.09
N VAL A 194 11.47 4.26 -3.02
CA VAL A 194 12.17 3.56 -1.93
C VAL A 194 11.25 2.54 -1.26
N VAL A 195 10.00 2.92 -0.94
CA VAL A 195 9.04 2.02 -0.30
C VAL A 195 8.61 0.90 -1.25
N ASP A 196 8.27 1.22 -2.49
CA ASP A 196 7.81 0.27 -3.50
C ASP A 196 8.92 -0.76 -3.84
N LEU A 197 10.17 -0.31 -3.98
CA LEU A 197 11.29 -1.21 -4.26
C LEU A 197 11.57 -2.14 -3.08
N ALA A 198 11.59 -1.61 -1.86
CA ALA A 198 11.82 -2.41 -0.66
C ALA A 198 10.73 -3.48 -0.48
N CYS A 199 9.46 -3.14 -0.72
CA CYS A 199 8.36 -4.11 -0.72
C CYS A 199 8.46 -5.12 -1.87
N ARG A 200 9.00 -4.74 -3.03
CA ARG A 200 9.23 -5.66 -4.16
C ARG A 200 10.32 -6.68 -3.87
N GLN A 201 11.44 -6.25 -3.27
CA GLN A 201 12.53 -7.13 -2.83
C GLN A 201 12.04 -8.05 -1.70
N LYS A 202 11.41 -7.47 -0.68
CA LYS A 202 10.92 -8.17 0.51
C LYS A 202 9.42 -7.87 0.74
N PRO A 203 8.48 -8.69 0.22
CA PRO A 203 7.03 -8.49 0.42
C PRO A 203 6.59 -8.42 1.88
N GLY A 204 7.37 -8.99 2.80
CA GLY A 204 7.19 -8.91 4.25
C GLY A 204 8.06 -7.86 4.95
N ALA A 205 8.54 -6.83 4.25
CA ALA A 205 9.38 -5.79 4.83
C ALA A 205 8.70 -5.14 6.05
N SER A 206 9.41 -5.12 7.17
CA SER A 206 8.98 -4.43 8.37
C SER A 206 9.08 -2.92 8.20
N ILE A 207 8.40 -2.14 9.03
CA ILE A 207 8.57 -0.68 9.04
C ILE A 207 10.03 -0.30 9.30
N ASP A 208 10.75 -1.07 10.12
CA ASP A 208 12.16 -0.83 10.40
C ASP A 208 13.05 -1.11 9.16
N ASP A 209 12.71 -2.11 8.35
CA ASP A 209 13.38 -2.33 7.05
C ASP A 209 13.18 -1.13 6.11
N LEU A 210 11.96 -0.58 6.05
CA LEU A 210 11.62 0.56 5.20
C LEU A 210 12.31 1.85 5.67
N VAL A 211 12.36 2.11 6.97
CA VAL A 211 13.13 3.22 7.55
C VAL A 211 14.61 3.08 7.24
N ARG A 212 15.16 1.85 7.28
CA ARG A 212 16.56 1.60 6.88
C ARG A 212 16.81 1.93 5.42
N CYS A 213 15.88 1.59 4.52
CA CYS A 213 16.00 1.94 3.10
C CYS A 213 15.94 3.45 2.87
N LEU A 214 15.03 4.15 3.55
CA LEU A 214 14.98 5.62 3.51
C LEU A 214 16.27 6.25 4.06
N ASN A 215 16.80 5.78 5.19
CA ASN A 215 18.07 6.29 5.69
C ASN A 215 19.26 5.99 4.77
N HIS A 216 19.21 4.92 4.00
CA HIS A 216 20.25 4.61 3.02
C HIS A 216 20.18 5.57 1.83
N PHE A 217 19.00 5.70 1.21
CA PHE A 217 18.79 6.57 0.06
C PHE A 217 19.12 8.03 0.39
N ASP A 218 18.69 8.53 1.55
CA ASP A 218 18.96 9.90 2.02
C ASP A 218 20.47 10.20 2.14
N ARG A 219 21.30 9.18 2.43
CA ARG A 219 22.76 9.35 2.61
C ARG A 219 23.58 9.06 1.35
N HIS A 220 23.09 8.18 0.48
CA HIS A 220 23.88 7.61 -0.61
C HIS A 220 23.32 7.90 -2.00
N ASP A 221 22.09 8.43 -2.08
CA ASP A 221 21.37 8.67 -3.34
C ASP A 221 21.25 7.39 -4.20
N ASP A 222 21.15 6.23 -3.54
CA ASP A 222 20.96 4.93 -4.16
C ASP A 222 20.03 4.03 -3.34
N PHE A 223 19.62 2.92 -3.95
CA PHE A 223 18.67 1.99 -3.34
C PHE A 223 19.40 0.89 -2.57
N LEU A 224 19.01 0.70 -1.31
CA LEU A 224 19.47 -0.43 -0.52
C LEU A 224 18.96 -1.75 -1.11
N ASP A 225 19.87 -2.70 -1.35
CA ASP A 225 19.53 -4.06 -1.74
C ASP A 225 19.20 -4.92 -0.49
N LEU A 226 17.91 -5.19 -0.25
CA LEU A 226 17.46 -6.03 0.86
C LEU A 226 17.66 -7.53 0.61
N ASP A 227 17.85 -7.96 -0.63
CA ASP A 227 18.05 -9.36 -1.02
C ASP A 227 19.53 -9.76 -0.96
N SER A 228 20.42 -8.78 -1.01
CA SER A 228 21.80 -9.00 -0.62
C SER A 228 21.82 -9.43 0.86
N ASN A 229 22.07 -10.73 1.09
CA ASN A 229 22.44 -11.27 2.39
C ASN A 229 23.71 -10.54 2.85
N GLY A 230 23.53 -9.38 3.47
CA GLY A 230 24.60 -8.66 4.17
C GLY A 230 25.07 -9.51 5.34
N GLU A 231 26.38 -9.67 5.41
CA GLU A 231 27.21 -10.40 6.39
C GLU A 231 26.72 -10.34 7.85
#